data_AF-A0A256A152-F1
#
_entry.id   AF-A0A256A152-F1
#
_cell.length_a   1.000
_cell.length_b   1.000
_cell.length_c   1.000
_cell.angle_alpha   90.00
_cell.angle_beta   90.00
_cell.angle_gamma   90.00
#
_symmetry.space_group_name_H-M   'P 1'
#
loop_
_entity.id
_entity.type
_entity.pdbx_description
1 polymer ?
#
loop_
_entity_poly.entity_id
_entity_poly.type
_entity_poly.pdbx_seq_one_letter_code
_entity_poly.pdbx_strand_id
1 'polypeptide(L)'
;MNDDRHILNPKLSTGTANTLKLVFHSGDFLQKNFEIIAQYDMYSIKYTLIHYYLLKKISFTDLALALEDTSDYDQQELRKEIERVSRLQNKT
;
A
#
# COMPACT_ATOMS: atom_id res chain seq x y z
N MET A 1 -41.09 18.90 -3.09
CA MET A 1 -40.84 17.44 -3.06
C MET A 1 -39.63 17.19 -3.93
N ASN A 2 -38.45 17.17 -3.31
CA ASN A 2 -37.22 16.76 -3.98
C ASN A 2 -37.07 15.26 -3.73
N ASP A 3 -36.87 14.47 -4.78
CA ASP A 3 -36.06 13.27 -4.59
C ASP A 3 -35.34 12.89 -5.89
N ASP A 4 -34.03 12.82 -5.74
CA ASP A 4 -33.02 12.82 -6.78
C ASP A 4 -32.92 11.44 -7.41
N ARG A 5 -33.63 11.24 -8.52
CA ARG A 5 -33.32 10.14 -9.44
C ARG A 5 -31.99 10.46 -10.09
N HIS A 6 -30.91 9.82 -9.61
CA HIS A 6 -29.77 9.31 -10.39
C HIS A 6 -28.67 8.83 -9.41
N ILE A 7 -28.90 7.73 -8.71
CA ILE A 7 -27.81 6.95 -8.11
C ILE A 7 -27.16 6.15 -9.25
N LEU A 8 -26.28 6.83 -10.00
CA LEU A 8 -25.33 6.21 -10.90
C LEU A 8 -24.09 5.85 -10.05
N ASN A 9 -24.08 4.67 -9.43
CA ASN A 9 -22.89 3.83 -9.25
C ASN A 9 -23.24 2.57 -8.42
N PRO A 10 -22.60 1.42 -8.72
CA PRO A 10 -23.07 0.10 -8.32
C PRO A 10 -22.87 -0.18 -6.83
N LYS A 11 -23.76 -0.99 -6.25
CA LYS A 11 -23.56 -1.67 -4.97
C LYS A 11 -22.28 -2.51 -5.07
N LEU A 12 -21.17 -2.07 -4.49
CA LEU A 12 -19.95 -2.86 -4.33
C LEU A 12 -19.45 -2.70 -2.90
N SER A 13 -20.02 -3.45 -1.98
CA SER A 13 -19.44 -3.69 -0.66
C SER A 13 -19.70 -5.14 -0.31
N THR A 14 -18.74 -5.98 -0.64
CA THR A 14 -18.50 -7.24 0.07
C THR A 14 -17.10 -7.27 0.69
N GLY A 15 -16.38 -6.13 0.66
CA GLY A 15 -15.01 -6.00 1.14
C GLY A 15 -14.96 -6.14 2.65
N THR A 16 -14.30 -7.18 3.14
CA THR A 16 -14.03 -7.34 4.56
C THR A 16 -13.22 -6.13 5.03
N ALA A 17 -13.68 -5.44 6.08
CA ALA A 17 -12.92 -4.36 6.69
C ALA A 17 -11.64 -4.96 7.33
N ASN A 18 -10.49 -4.66 6.74
CA ASN A 18 -9.19 -5.11 7.22
C ASN A 18 -8.42 -3.94 7.85
N THR A 19 -7.55 -4.25 8.80
CA THR A 19 -6.73 -3.24 9.49
C THR A 19 -5.27 -3.66 9.46
N LEU A 20 -4.41 -2.81 8.89
CA LEU A 20 -2.97 -2.93 8.98
C LEU A 20 -2.49 -2.08 10.15
N LYS A 21 -1.79 -2.69 11.12
CA LYS A 21 -1.17 -2.00 12.24
C LYS A 21 0.33 -2.28 12.23
N LEU A 22 1.14 -1.26 11.97
CA LEU A 22 2.58 -1.30 12.11
C LEU A 22 2.95 -0.78 13.50
N VAL A 23 3.68 -1.58 14.27
CA VAL A 23 4.18 -1.20 15.60
C VAL A 23 5.67 -1.00 15.50
N PHE A 24 6.15 0.18 15.86
CA PHE A 24 7.56 0.54 15.82
C PHE A 24 8.24 0.24 17.17
N HIS A 25 9.54 -0.03 17.15
CA HIS A 25 10.33 -0.23 18.38
C HIS A 25 10.37 1.02 19.28
N SER A 26 10.02 2.20 18.77
CA SER A 26 9.82 3.41 19.57
C SER A 26 8.58 3.36 20.48
N GLY A 27 7.69 2.38 20.26
CA GLY A 27 6.38 2.30 20.91
C GLY A 27 5.26 3.00 20.12
N ASP A 28 5.61 3.73 19.06
CA ASP A 28 4.62 4.33 18.16
C ASP A 28 3.93 3.26 17.30
N PHE A 29 2.74 3.58 16.79
CA PHE A 29 2.08 2.73 15.81
C PHE A 29 1.41 3.54 14.70
N LEU A 30 1.39 2.95 13.50
CA LEU A 30 0.62 3.43 12.37
C LEU A 30 -0.49 2.44 12.08
N GLN A 31 -1.72 2.91 12.03
CA GLN A 31 -2.89 2.10 11.72
C GLN A 31 -3.57 2.61 10.45
N LYS A 32 -3.85 1.71 9.51
CA LYS A 32 -4.56 2.02 8.27
C LYS A 32 -5.63 0.96 8.00
N ASN A 33 -6.86 1.42 7.82
CA ASN A 33 -7.97 0.57 7.40
C ASN A 33 -7.97 0.43 5.88
N PHE A 34 -8.26 -0.76 5.38
CA PHE A 34 -8.37 -1.06 3.96
C PHE A 34 -9.41 -2.14 3.71
N GLU A 35 -9.96 -2.22 2.51
CA GLU A 35 -11.17 -3.02 2.24
C GLU A 35 -10.97 -4.24 1.34
N ILE A 36 -9.79 -4.77 1.03
CA ILE A 36 -9.55 -5.92 0.09
C ILE A 36 -10.71 -6.14 -0.92
N ILE A 37 -10.99 -5.15 -1.74
CA ILE A 37 -12.09 -5.22 -2.72
C ILE A 37 -11.58 -5.88 -4.02
N ALA A 38 -10.26 -5.79 -4.27
CA ALA A 38 -9.54 -6.41 -5.37
C ALA A 38 -8.02 -6.25 -5.17
N GLN A 39 -7.24 -6.85 -6.07
CA GLN A 39 -5.77 -6.72 -6.22
C GLN A 39 -5.23 -5.27 -6.08
N TYR A 40 -6.07 -4.26 -6.29
CA TYR A 40 -5.78 -2.82 -6.15
C TYR A 40 -5.35 -2.37 -4.74
N ASP A 41 -5.90 -2.95 -3.66
CA ASP A 41 -5.55 -2.51 -2.29
C ASP A 41 -4.15 -2.96 -1.86
N MET A 42 -3.71 -4.12 -2.35
CA MET A 42 -2.33 -4.61 -2.20
C MET A 42 -1.31 -3.66 -2.85
N TYR A 43 -1.65 -3.06 -4.01
CA TYR A 43 -0.80 -2.04 -4.63
C TYR A 43 -0.66 -0.80 -3.73
N SER A 44 -1.75 -0.34 -3.11
CA SER A 44 -1.72 0.82 -2.20
C SER A 44 -0.81 0.59 -0.98
N ILE A 45 -0.86 -0.61 -0.40
CA ILE A 45 0.03 -1.02 0.69
C ILE A 45 1.48 -1.05 0.20
N LYS A 46 1.75 -1.67 -0.96
CA LYS A 46 3.09 -1.71 -1.56
C LYS A 46 3.69 -0.33 -1.78
N TYR A 47 2.95 0.61 -2.38
CA TYR A 47 3.44 1.97 -2.57
C TYR A 47 3.67 2.71 -1.24
N THR A 48 2.82 2.48 -0.24
CA THR A 48 3.01 3.06 1.09
C THR A 48 4.32 2.57 1.72
N LEU A 49 4.60 1.27 1.63
CA LEU A 49 5.83 0.68 2.15
C LEU A 49 7.07 1.15 1.37
N ILE A 50 7.00 1.21 0.03
CA ILE A 50 8.07 1.79 -0.81
C ILE A 50 8.35 3.23 -0.41
N HIS A 51 7.32 4.03 -0.16
CA HIS A 51 7.50 5.41 0.27
C HIS A 51 8.21 5.51 1.62
N TYR A 52 7.85 4.67 2.61
CA TYR A 52 8.56 4.62 3.89
C TYR A 52 10.03 4.20 3.73
N TYR A 53 10.32 3.27 2.82
CA TYR A 53 11.69 2.90 2.49
C TYR A 53 12.47 4.09 1.88
N LEU A 54 11.86 4.81 0.93
CA LEU A 54 12.47 6.01 0.32
C LEU A 54 12.76 7.10 1.36
N LEU A 55 11.89 7.25 2.37
CA LEU A 55 12.06 8.14 3.51
C LEU A 55 13.03 7.62 4.59
N LYS A 56 13.69 6.48 4.37
CA LYS A 56 14.61 5.83 5.32
C LYS A 56 13.96 5.47 6.67
N LYS A 57 12.64 5.23 6.68
CA LYS A 57 11.89 4.82 7.88
C LYS A 57 11.91 3.31 8.11
N ILE A 58 12.13 2.52 7.06
CA ILE A 58 12.28 1.06 7.10
C ILE A 58 13.46 0.63 6.23
N SER A 59 14.08 -0.52 6.53
CA SER A 59 15.14 -1.07 5.69
C SER A 59 14.59 -1.76 4.44
N PHE A 60 15.46 -2.06 3.46
CA PHE A 60 15.05 -2.85 2.29
C PHE A 60 14.61 -4.27 2.70
N THR A 61 15.28 -4.85 3.70
CA THR A 61 14.93 -6.17 4.23
C THR A 61 13.55 -6.17 4.87
N ASP A 62 13.21 -5.14 5.66
CA ASP A 62 11.88 -5.01 6.27
C ASP A 62 10.79 -4.84 5.22
N LEU A 63 11.08 -4.06 4.16
CA LEU A 63 10.19 -3.89 3.01
C LEU A 63 9.94 -5.21 2.28
N ALA A 64 11.00 -5.95 1.96
CA ALA A 64 10.89 -7.23 1.25
C ALA A 64 10.14 -8.28 2.08
N LEU A 65 10.40 -8.35 3.38
CA LEU A 65 9.68 -9.22 4.31
C LEU A 65 8.19 -8.86 4.40
N ALA A 66 7.86 -7.57 4.49
CA ALA A 66 6.48 -7.10 4.59
C ALA A 66 5.66 -7.35 3.31
N LEU A 67 6.33 -7.50 2.17
CA LEU A 67 5.72 -7.81 0.88
C LEU A 67 5.76 -9.31 0.53
N GLU A 68 6.32 -10.14 1.41
CA GLU A 68 6.57 -11.57 1.16
C GLU A 68 7.46 -11.84 -0.07
N ASP A 69 8.23 -10.84 -0.50
CA ASP A 69 9.17 -10.90 -1.63
C ASP A 69 10.45 -11.66 -1.20
N THR A 70 10.32 -12.98 -1.07
CA THR A 70 11.37 -13.86 -0.51
C THR A 70 12.35 -14.40 -1.56
N SER A 71 12.00 -14.35 -2.84
CA SER A 71 12.89 -14.80 -3.92
C SER A 71 13.79 -13.69 -4.47
N ASP A 72 14.96 -14.06 -5.00
CA ASP A 72 15.87 -13.12 -5.67
C ASP A 72 15.21 -12.40 -6.85
N TYR A 73 14.27 -13.07 -7.53
CA TYR A 73 13.50 -12.49 -8.62
C TYR A 73 12.56 -11.40 -8.12
N ASP A 74 11.78 -11.68 -7.07
CA ASP A 74 10.83 -10.73 -6.49
C ASP A 74 11.56 -9.50 -5.92
N GLN A 75 12.72 -9.71 -5.31
CA GLN A 75 13.56 -8.62 -4.82
C GLN A 75 14.13 -7.76 -5.96
N GLN A 76 14.47 -8.35 -7.12
CA GLN A 76 14.88 -7.58 -8.29
C GLN A 76 13.72 -6.74 -8.85
N GLU A 77 12.52 -7.31 -8.95
CA GLU A 77 11.33 -6.57 -9.40
C GLU A 77 10.95 -5.46 -8.42
N LEU A 78 11.06 -5.71 -7.11
CA LEU A 78 10.88 -4.70 -6.07
C LEU A 78 11.87 -3.53 -6.22
N ARG A 79 13.14 -3.81 -6.54
CA ARG A 79 14.14 -2.76 -6.80
C ARG A 79 13.78 -1.89 -8.00
N LYS A 80 13.38 -2.52 -9.12
CA LYS A 80 12.92 -1.78 -10.32
C LYS A 80 11.72 -0.89 -10.00
N GLU A 81 10.80 -1.39 -9.20
CA GLU A 81 9.60 -0.64 -8.81
C GLU A 81 9.93 0.54 -7.90
N ILE A 82 10.82 0.38 -6.92
CA ILE A 82 11.35 1.47 -6.08
C ILE A 82 11.99 2.56 -6.94
N GLU A 83 12.81 2.18 -7.93
CA GLU A 83 13.42 3.15 -8.86
C GLU A 83 12.38 3.91 -9.66
N ARG A 84 11.35 3.20 -10.16
CA ARG A 84 10.25 3.82 -10.91
C ARG A 84 9.50 4.84 -10.06
N VAL A 85 9.15 4.51 -8.81
CA VAL A 85 8.47 5.41 -7.88
C VAL A 85 9.34 6.61 -7.53
N SER A 86 10.62 6.41 -7.24
CA SER A 86 11.58 7.50 -6.96
C SER A 86 11.67 8.49 -8.11
N ARG A 87 11.74 8.02 -9.36
CA ARG A 87 11.76 8.89 -10.55
C ARG A 87 10.46 9.68 -10.74
N LEU A 88 9.31 9.11 -10.38
CA LEU A 88 8.02 9.81 -10.45
C LEU A 88 7.91 10.92 -9.40
N GLN A 89 8.43 10.70 -8.18
CA GLN A 89 8.41 11.72 -7.13
C GLN A 89 9.29 12.94 -7.48
N ASN A 90 10.45 12.72 -8.09
CA ASN A 90 11.38 13.79 -8.49
C ASN A 90 10.95 14.59 -9.74
N LYS A 91 9.85 14.20 -10.41
CA LYS A 91 9.30 14.90 -11.58
C LYS A 91 8.16 15.87 -11.25
N THR A 92 7.82 16.00 -9.97
CA THR A 92 6.78 16.89 -9.44
C THR A 92 7.44 18.02 -8.66
#